data_AF-A0A2S6GPT9-F1
#
_entry.id   AF-A0A2S6GPT9-F1
#
_cell.length_a   1.000
_cell.length_b   1.000
_cell.length_c   1.000
_cell.angle_alpha   90.00
_cell.angle_beta   90.00
_cell.angle_gamma   90.00
#
_symmetry.space_group_name_H-M   'P 1'
#
loop_
_entity.id
_entity.type
_entity.pdbx_description
1 polymer ?
#
loop_
_entity_poly.entity_id
_entity_poly.type
_entity_poly.pdbx_seq_one_letter_code
_entity_poly.pdbx_strand_id
1 'polypeptide(L)'
;MLLLMVFVTLLVACLAVVVAGWVARVRHEIRRRELDLPAYLLDVATRLLPAERREWGAAMRAELAHIDHGPARWSFTAGATWAAALPSPRRPAVFVVAGLGTLVSGAAAVAAYRFVPEALLFVVTTGVVLTGYLTVRVAWPVSTPVVRSGRLFGVVMLLGTAGCVAAVCYAVRTHPAAGRDPARLFNMVLAVVVIGYVVLAARARRADFRVLGWAAVAATGCAAVWAVPALSRPLGVDGLPESTFLAAGAVILLAAVPAAAVTGTWRAGGRVGLWSGLLAALAVFLLGMLNTLADQAYVLDNPDDVIAFDRSGTADLAGFVIGDNLGGLVLALVWIPVVATSLGLLGGALGAGLHPRYRRTRDLAAELMRG
;
A
#
# COMPACT_ATOMS: atom_id res chain seq x y z
N MET A 1 -4.90 -15.47 19.90
CA MET A 1 -4.47 -14.07 19.64
C MET A 1 -3.01 -13.76 20.02
N LEU A 2 -2.54 -14.06 21.24
CA LEU A 2 -1.20 -13.65 21.70
C LEU A 2 -0.05 -14.22 20.84
N LEU A 3 -0.18 -15.47 20.40
CA LEU A 3 0.78 -16.17 19.54
C LEU A 3 0.86 -15.56 18.12
N LEU A 4 -0.27 -15.07 17.59
CA LEU A 4 -0.35 -14.39 16.29
C LEU A 4 0.32 -13.01 16.34
N MET A 5 0.13 -12.27 17.44
CA MET A 5 0.82 -10.97 17.62
C MET A 5 2.32 -11.14 17.77
N VAL A 6 2.79 -12.14 18.53
CA VAL A 6 4.22 -12.44 18.66
C VAL A 6 4.83 -12.80 17.30
N PHE A 7 4.14 -13.61 16.50
CA PHE A 7 4.60 -14.00 15.18
C PHE A 7 4.71 -12.80 14.21
N VAL A 8 3.69 -11.95 14.15
CA VAL A 8 3.71 -10.73 13.31
C VAL A 8 4.81 -9.76 13.75
N THR A 9 5.04 -9.63 15.05
CA THR A 9 6.08 -8.74 15.60
C THR A 9 7.48 -9.22 15.23
N LEU A 10 7.74 -10.53 15.32
CA LEU A 10 9.02 -11.12 14.92
C LEU A 10 9.27 -11.02 13.41
N LEU A 11 8.23 -11.17 12.59
CA LEU A 11 8.31 -11.02 11.14
C LEU A 11 8.70 -9.60 10.72
N VAL A 12 8.07 -8.58 11.32
CA VAL A 12 8.37 -7.17 11.05
C VAL A 12 9.78 -6.80 11.53
N ALA A 13 10.20 -7.29 12.70
CA ALA A 13 11.54 -7.06 13.24
C ALA A 13 12.63 -7.65 12.33
N CYS A 14 12.42 -8.87 11.83
CA CYS A 14 13.34 -9.53 10.91
C CYS A 14 13.46 -8.77 9.57
N LEU A 15 12.34 -8.26 9.04
CA LEU A 15 12.32 -7.46 7.81
C LEU A 15 13.10 -6.14 7.95
N ALA A 16 12.99 -5.47 9.10
CA ALA A 16 13.68 -4.22 9.38
C ALA A 16 15.21 -4.40 9.39
N VAL A 17 15.71 -5.50 9.95
CA VAL A 17 17.15 -5.82 10.00
C VAL A 17 17.73 -6.06 8.61
N VAL A 18 16.99 -6.76 7.74
CA VAL A 18 17.43 -7.01 6.37
C VAL A 18 17.48 -5.72 5.52
N VAL A 19 16.49 -4.84 5.68
CA VAL A 19 16.48 -3.53 5.00
C VAL A 19 17.64 -2.64 5.48
N ALA A 20 17.92 -2.63 6.79
CA ALA A 20 19.04 -1.89 7.35
C ALA A 20 20.39 -2.41 6.81
N GLY A 21 20.58 -3.73 6.74
CA GLY A 21 21.79 -4.35 6.19
C GLY A 21 22.01 -4.03 4.70
N TRP A 22 20.94 -3.98 3.91
CA TRP A 22 21.04 -3.62 2.49
C TRP A 22 21.38 -2.14 2.27
N VAL A 23 20.78 -1.23 3.04
CA VAL A 23 21.10 0.20 2.96
C VAL A 23 22.56 0.46 3.36
N ALA A 24 23.05 -0.25 4.38
CA ALA A 24 24.45 -0.19 4.77
C ALA A 24 25.39 -0.66 3.65
N ARG A 25 25.02 -1.74 2.93
CA ARG A 25 25.81 -2.25 1.81
C ARG A 25 25.87 -1.29 0.62
N VAL A 26 24.75 -0.68 0.24
CA VAL A 26 24.73 0.31 -0.87
C VAL A 26 25.54 1.56 -0.51
N ARG A 27 25.47 2.02 0.74
CA ARG A 27 26.34 3.10 1.22
C ARG A 27 27.82 2.70 1.17
N HIS A 28 28.14 1.43 1.43
CA HIS A 28 29.51 0.94 1.35
C HIS A 28 30.03 0.85 -0.09
N GLU A 29 29.22 0.39 -1.03
CA GLU A 29 29.58 0.31 -2.46
C GLU A 29 29.78 1.69 -3.09
N ILE A 30 28.94 2.66 -2.69
CA ILE A 30 29.05 4.06 -3.15
C ILE A 30 30.34 4.70 -2.64
N ARG A 31 30.73 4.43 -1.38
CA ARG A 31 32.02 4.87 -0.83
C ARG A 31 33.23 4.27 -1.56
N ARG A 32 33.10 3.11 -2.21
CA ARG A 32 34.21 2.45 -2.91
C ARG A 32 34.52 3.00 -4.30
N ARG A 33 33.62 3.78 -4.93
CA ARG A 33 33.78 4.19 -6.35
C ARG A 33 34.13 5.66 -6.58
N GLU A 34 34.28 6.46 -5.53
CA GLU A 34 34.59 7.90 -5.61
C GLU A 34 33.78 8.67 -6.67
N LEU A 35 32.56 8.21 -6.97
CA LEU A 35 31.66 8.88 -7.89
C LEU A 35 31.06 10.08 -7.16
N ASP A 36 31.20 11.26 -7.76
CA ASP A 36 30.52 12.46 -7.34
C ASP A 36 29.01 12.33 -7.63
N LEU A 37 28.32 11.59 -6.75
CA LEU A 37 26.89 11.33 -6.84
C LEU A 37 26.05 12.60 -6.99
N PRO A 38 26.33 13.69 -6.25
CA PRO A 38 25.65 14.97 -6.46
C PRO A 38 25.70 15.45 -7.91
N ALA A 39 26.88 15.40 -8.54
CA ALA A 39 27.07 15.83 -9.92
C ALA A 39 26.35 14.92 -10.92
N TYR A 40 26.43 13.60 -10.72
CA TYR A 40 25.75 12.64 -11.58
C TYR A 40 24.22 12.77 -11.52
N LEU A 41 23.65 12.93 -10.32
CA LEU A 41 22.20 13.07 -10.15
C LEU A 41 21.68 14.38 -10.77
N LEU A 42 22.43 15.47 -10.63
CA LEU A 42 22.05 16.75 -11.22
C LEU A 42 22.17 16.76 -12.75
N ASP A 43 23.20 16.12 -13.30
CA ASP A 43 23.36 16.00 -14.76
C ASP A 43 22.21 15.20 -15.38
N VAL A 44 21.77 14.12 -14.74
CA VAL A 44 20.57 13.38 -15.18
C VAL A 44 19.31 14.24 -15.07
N ALA A 45 19.13 14.97 -13.96
CA ALA A 45 17.95 15.81 -13.75
C ALA A 45 17.85 16.95 -14.77
N THR A 46 18.97 17.61 -15.09
CA THR A 46 19.01 18.77 -15.99
C THR A 46 18.86 18.40 -17.46
N ARG A 47 19.27 17.20 -17.87
CA ARG A 47 18.98 16.66 -19.22
C ARG A 47 17.49 16.41 -19.48
N LEU A 48 16.69 16.31 -18.41
CA LEU A 48 15.24 16.09 -18.49
C LEU A 48 14.43 17.41 -18.53
N LEU A 49 15.11 18.57 -18.46
CA LEU A 49 14.43 19.86 -18.54
C LEU A 49 13.90 20.16 -19.96
N PRO A 50 12.75 20.85 -20.08
CA PRO A 50 12.24 21.35 -21.36
C PRO A 50 13.25 22.23 -22.09
N ALA A 51 13.14 22.35 -23.41
CA ALA A 51 14.07 23.11 -24.23
C ALA A 51 14.20 24.57 -23.77
N GLU A 52 13.10 25.18 -23.32
CA GLU A 52 13.08 26.57 -22.83
C GLU A 52 13.81 26.76 -21.49
N ARG A 53 14.17 25.67 -20.80
CA ARG A 53 14.87 25.68 -19.49
C ARG A 53 16.24 25.02 -19.53
N ARG A 54 16.79 24.72 -20.72
CA ARG A 54 18.13 24.11 -20.83
C ARG A 54 19.24 25.02 -20.31
N GLU A 55 19.09 26.33 -20.49
CA GLU A 55 20.02 27.32 -19.94
C GLU A 55 20.05 27.29 -18.41
N TRP A 56 18.89 27.12 -17.76
CA TRP A 56 18.83 26.90 -16.31
C TRP A 56 19.54 25.59 -15.90
N GLY A 57 19.36 24.52 -16.66
CA GLY A 57 20.05 23.26 -16.40
C GLY A 57 21.57 23.32 -16.58
N ALA A 58 22.06 24.16 -17.50
CA ALA A 58 23.48 24.45 -17.64
C ALA A 58 24.01 25.29 -16.47
N ALA A 59 23.27 26.32 -16.05
CA ALA A 59 23.60 27.16 -14.90
C ALA A 59 23.67 26.35 -13.59
N MET A 60 22.70 25.46 -13.33
CA MET A 60 22.70 24.59 -12.13
C MET A 60 23.92 23.65 -12.08
N ARG A 61 24.37 23.12 -13.23
CA ARG A 61 25.57 22.28 -13.29
C ARG A 61 26.84 23.08 -13.06
N ALA A 62 26.92 24.28 -13.64
CA ALA A 62 28.04 25.19 -13.40
C ALA A 62 28.11 25.62 -11.94
N GLU A 63 26.99 25.92 -11.30
CA GLU A 63 26.91 26.31 -9.89
C GLU A 63 27.29 25.15 -8.96
N LEU A 64 26.83 23.92 -9.22
CA LEU A 64 27.25 22.73 -8.47
C LEU A 64 28.77 22.50 -8.56
N ALA A 65 29.41 22.82 -9.68
CA ALA A 65 30.86 22.68 -9.85
C ALA A 65 31.68 23.60 -8.93
N HIS A 66 31.12 24.74 -8.50
CA HIS A 66 31.77 25.70 -7.60
C HIS A 66 31.54 25.44 -6.10
N ILE A 67 30.73 24.43 -5.75
CA ILE A 67 30.45 24.09 -4.35
C ILE A 67 31.41 22.98 -3.92
N ASP A 68 32.46 23.31 -3.16
CA ASP A 68 33.49 22.33 -2.77
C ASP A 68 33.08 21.44 -1.59
N HIS A 69 32.14 21.91 -0.74
CA HIS A 69 31.74 21.19 0.47
C HIS A 69 30.66 20.13 0.22
N GLY A 70 30.97 18.86 0.56
CA GLY A 70 30.11 17.70 0.33
C GLY A 70 28.65 17.83 0.81
N PRO A 71 28.37 18.30 2.05
CA PRO A 71 26.99 18.49 2.51
C PRO A 71 26.23 19.56 1.73
N ALA A 72 26.90 20.66 1.40
CA ALA A 72 26.33 21.76 0.63
C ALA A 72 26.02 21.36 -0.82
N ARG A 73 26.90 20.54 -1.44
CA ARG A 73 26.64 19.92 -2.76
C ARG A 73 25.38 19.07 -2.74
N TRP A 74 25.16 18.28 -1.70
CA TRP A 74 23.96 17.44 -1.58
C TRP A 74 22.68 18.25 -1.38
N SER A 75 22.70 19.27 -0.53
CA SER A 75 21.54 20.16 -0.37
C SER A 75 21.22 20.90 -1.66
N PHE A 76 22.25 21.36 -2.37
CA PHE A 76 22.09 22.04 -3.65
C PHE A 76 21.54 21.10 -4.73
N THR A 77 22.14 19.91 -4.92
CA THR A 77 21.64 18.92 -5.88
C THR A 77 20.20 18.53 -5.56
N ALA A 78 19.84 18.32 -4.29
CA ALA A 78 18.47 18.01 -3.91
C ALA A 78 17.50 19.17 -4.24
N GLY A 79 17.88 20.41 -3.93
CA GLY A 79 17.10 21.62 -4.21
C GLY A 79 16.93 21.88 -5.71
N ALA A 80 18.02 21.79 -6.49
CA ALA A 80 18.03 21.96 -7.93
C ALA A 80 17.26 20.84 -8.66
N THR A 81 17.43 19.58 -8.24
CA THR A 81 16.65 18.46 -8.77
C THR A 81 15.16 18.66 -8.48
N TRP A 82 14.82 19.17 -7.30
CA TRP A 82 13.43 19.46 -6.92
C TRP A 82 12.84 20.63 -7.72
N ALA A 83 13.60 21.72 -7.89
CA ALA A 83 13.19 22.89 -8.66
C ALA A 83 13.01 22.58 -10.15
N ALA A 84 13.92 21.78 -10.72
CA ALA A 84 13.81 21.28 -12.10
C ALA A 84 12.56 20.40 -12.30
N ALA A 85 12.08 19.74 -11.24
CA ALA A 85 10.91 18.88 -11.26
C ALA A 85 9.57 19.61 -11.00
N LEU A 86 9.57 20.92 -10.67
CA LEU A 86 8.34 21.67 -10.35
C LEU A 86 7.80 22.48 -11.55
N PRO A 87 6.48 22.41 -11.84
CA PRO A 87 5.82 23.23 -12.85
C PRO A 87 5.31 24.60 -12.35
N SER A 88 5.10 25.53 -13.29
CA SER A 88 4.70 26.94 -13.07
C SER A 88 3.27 27.13 -12.50
N PRO A 89 2.99 28.17 -11.67
CA PRO A 89 1.78 28.28 -10.84
C PRO A 89 0.75 29.29 -11.37
N ARG A 90 -0.50 28.86 -11.63
CA ARG A 90 -1.71 29.72 -11.59
C ARG A 90 -2.88 28.98 -10.92
N ARG A 91 -3.40 29.56 -9.82
CA ARG A 91 -4.14 28.92 -8.71
C ARG A 91 -5.55 29.51 -8.45
N PRO A 92 -6.64 28.93 -8.99
CA PRO A 92 -7.98 29.08 -8.37
C PRO A 92 -8.66 27.75 -7.95
N ALA A 93 -8.18 26.58 -8.42
CA ALA A 93 -8.84 25.29 -8.16
C ALA A 93 -8.76 24.81 -6.69
N VAL A 94 -7.77 25.28 -5.93
CA VAL A 94 -7.47 24.83 -4.55
C VAL A 94 -8.59 25.16 -3.58
N PHE A 95 -9.12 26.37 -3.66
CA PHE A 95 -10.13 26.87 -2.73
C PHE A 95 -11.50 26.21 -2.96
N VAL A 96 -11.81 25.88 -4.22
CA VAL A 96 -13.07 25.22 -4.60
C VAL A 96 -13.12 23.78 -4.08
N VAL A 97 -12.01 23.03 -4.18
CA VAL A 97 -11.98 21.63 -3.72
C VAL A 97 -11.92 21.52 -2.20
N ALA A 98 -11.26 22.45 -1.52
CA ALA A 98 -11.26 22.53 -0.06
C ALA A 98 -12.68 22.80 0.51
N GLY A 99 -13.42 23.74 -0.10
CA GLY A 99 -14.79 24.06 0.29
C GLY A 99 -15.77 22.90 0.10
N LEU A 100 -15.74 22.25 -1.07
CA LEU A 100 -16.60 21.11 -1.38
C LEU A 100 -16.33 19.89 -0.49
N GLY A 101 -15.06 19.57 -0.21
CA GLY A 101 -14.70 18.45 0.67
C GLY A 101 -15.22 18.62 2.11
N THR A 102 -15.16 19.86 2.61
CA THR A 102 -15.63 20.21 3.97
C THR A 102 -17.15 20.08 4.08
N LEU A 103 -17.88 20.52 3.06
CA LEU A 103 -19.35 20.42 3.00
C LEU A 103 -19.85 18.98 2.94
N VAL A 104 -19.21 18.13 2.12
CA VAL A 104 -19.59 16.71 1.98
C VAL A 104 -19.30 15.94 3.25
N SER A 105 -18.18 16.23 3.90
CA SER A 105 -17.79 15.59 5.17
C SER A 105 -18.69 16.03 6.33
N GLY A 106 -19.11 17.31 6.37
CA GLY A 106 -20.10 17.81 7.34
C GLY A 106 -21.47 17.16 7.18
N ALA A 107 -21.97 17.02 5.93
CA ALA A 107 -23.25 16.37 5.66
C ALA A 107 -23.23 14.88 6.01
N ALA A 108 -22.13 14.17 5.72
CA ALA A 108 -21.95 12.77 6.08
C ALA A 108 -21.90 12.57 7.61
N ALA A 109 -21.27 13.49 8.35
CA ALA A 109 -21.23 13.47 9.81
C ALA A 109 -22.62 13.71 10.45
N VAL A 110 -23.43 14.63 9.91
CA VAL A 110 -24.80 14.89 10.37
C VAL A 110 -25.73 13.70 10.09
N ALA A 111 -25.56 13.04 8.94
CA ALA A 111 -26.29 11.80 8.63
C ALA A 111 -25.86 10.65 9.56
N ALA A 112 -24.55 10.47 9.78
CA ALA A 112 -24.04 9.46 10.70
C ALA A 112 -24.55 9.68 12.14
N TYR A 113 -24.57 10.93 12.62
CA TYR A 113 -25.13 11.30 13.92
C TYR A 113 -26.59 10.88 14.10
N ARG A 114 -27.41 11.04 13.05
CA ARG A 114 -28.84 10.73 13.11
C ARG A 114 -29.17 9.24 13.01
N PHE A 115 -28.32 8.45 12.36
CA PHE A 115 -28.65 7.05 12.04
C PHE A 115 -27.79 6.02 12.78
N VAL A 116 -26.54 6.33 13.12
CA VAL A 116 -25.61 5.43 13.84
C VAL A 116 -24.65 6.28 14.71
N PRO A 117 -25.06 6.74 15.90
CA PRO A 117 -24.28 7.65 16.75
C PRO A 117 -22.87 7.13 17.09
N GLU A 118 -22.73 5.81 17.17
CA GLU A 118 -21.48 5.11 17.49
C GLU A 118 -20.44 5.22 16.35
N ALA A 119 -20.87 5.47 15.10
CA ALA A 119 -20.01 5.69 13.94
C ALA A 119 -19.55 7.15 13.76
N LEU A 120 -20.04 8.07 14.61
CA LEU A 120 -19.78 9.51 14.48
C LEU A 120 -18.30 9.84 14.52
N LEU A 121 -17.55 9.25 15.46
CA LEU A 121 -16.13 9.48 15.62
C LEU A 121 -15.35 9.03 14.38
N PHE A 122 -15.75 7.89 13.80
CA PHE A 122 -15.17 7.33 12.59
C PHE A 122 -15.41 8.23 11.36
N VAL A 123 -16.66 8.70 11.17
CA VAL A 123 -17.04 9.56 10.04
C VAL A 123 -16.39 10.94 10.14
N VAL A 124 -16.36 11.55 11.33
CA VAL A 124 -15.72 12.86 11.57
C VAL A 124 -14.21 12.77 11.33
N THR A 125 -13.54 11.75 11.88
CA THR A 125 -12.08 11.59 11.72
C THR A 125 -11.71 11.34 10.27
N THR A 126 -12.44 10.45 9.59
CA THR A 126 -12.21 10.14 8.17
C THR A 126 -12.49 11.36 7.28
N GLY A 127 -13.57 12.10 7.55
CA GLY A 127 -13.94 13.31 6.81
C GLY A 127 -12.92 14.43 6.95
N VAL A 128 -12.49 14.76 8.16
CA VAL A 128 -11.49 15.82 8.42
C VAL A 128 -10.15 15.48 7.77
N VAL A 129 -9.69 14.23 7.90
CA VAL A 129 -8.41 13.77 7.34
C VAL A 129 -8.46 13.74 5.80
N LEU A 130 -9.54 13.22 5.20
CA LEU A 130 -9.70 13.17 3.75
C LEU A 130 -9.81 14.57 3.15
N THR A 131 -10.51 15.49 3.80
CA THR A 131 -10.68 16.88 3.34
C THR A 131 -9.37 17.67 3.44
N GLY A 132 -8.64 17.55 4.55
CA GLY A 132 -7.32 18.16 4.69
C GLY A 132 -6.34 17.63 3.64
N TYR A 133 -6.35 16.32 3.40
CA TYR A 133 -5.51 15.69 2.38
C TYR A 133 -5.86 16.13 0.94
N LEU A 134 -7.16 16.23 0.59
CA LEU A 134 -7.60 16.71 -0.73
C LEU A 134 -7.24 18.20 -0.96
N THR A 135 -7.34 19.03 0.07
CA THR A 135 -6.96 20.46 0.03
C THR A 135 -5.48 20.64 -0.28
N VAL A 136 -4.60 19.90 0.43
CA VAL A 136 -3.15 19.87 0.16
C VAL A 136 -2.86 19.34 -1.25
N ARG A 137 -3.68 18.42 -1.76
CA ARG A 137 -3.52 17.81 -3.08
C ARG A 137 -3.87 18.72 -4.24
N VAL A 138 -4.92 19.53 -4.12
CA VAL A 138 -5.29 20.48 -5.18
C VAL A 138 -4.38 21.70 -5.16
N ALA A 139 -3.82 22.04 -4.01
CA ALA A 139 -2.76 23.04 -3.88
C ALA A 139 -1.46 22.66 -4.63
N TRP A 140 -1.29 21.39 -4.98
CA TRP A 140 -0.08 20.87 -5.63
C TRP A 140 -0.23 20.85 -7.16
N PRO A 141 0.56 21.64 -7.92
CA PRO A 141 0.43 21.70 -9.37
C PRO A 141 0.90 20.39 -10.01
N VAL A 142 0.11 19.86 -10.94
CA VAL A 142 0.32 18.54 -11.55
C VAL A 142 0.80 18.71 -12.98
N SER A 143 2.08 18.43 -13.23
CA SER A 143 2.63 18.41 -14.60
C SER A 143 3.41 17.13 -14.85
N THR A 144 2.86 16.24 -15.67
CA THR A 144 3.51 15.35 -16.67
C THR A 144 2.59 14.16 -17.08
N PRO A 145 2.80 13.56 -18.27
CA PRO A 145 1.92 12.53 -18.86
C PRO A 145 2.15 11.07 -18.41
N VAL A 146 3.22 10.75 -17.65
CA VAL A 146 3.47 9.40 -17.07
C VAL A 146 2.52 9.07 -15.88
N VAL A 147 1.67 10.02 -15.51
CA VAL A 147 0.89 10.02 -14.27
C VAL A 147 -0.43 9.23 -14.38
N ARG A 148 -0.78 8.64 -15.54
CA ARG A 148 -2.09 7.97 -15.72
C ARG A 148 -2.24 6.67 -14.93
N SER A 149 -1.25 5.76 -14.95
CA SER A 149 -1.37 4.44 -14.28
C SER A 149 -1.37 4.55 -12.76
N GLY A 150 -0.47 5.36 -12.19
CA GLY A 150 -0.44 5.61 -10.74
C GLY A 150 -1.68 6.32 -10.22
N ARG A 151 -2.37 7.11 -11.05
CA ARG A 151 -3.68 7.67 -10.71
C ARG A 151 -4.76 6.60 -10.67
N LEU A 152 -4.86 5.75 -11.69
CA LEU A 152 -5.83 4.66 -11.73
C LEU A 152 -5.66 3.74 -10.51
N PHE A 153 -4.41 3.35 -10.21
CA PHE A 153 -4.11 2.53 -9.04
C PHE A 153 -4.56 3.19 -7.72
N GLY A 154 -4.23 4.47 -7.55
CA GLY A 154 -4.67 5.23 -6.38
C GLY A 154 -6.20 5.37 -6.30
N VAL A 155 -6.89 5.53 -7.43
CA VAL A 155 -8.36 5.58 -7.47
C VAL A 155 -8.97 4.24 -7.08
N VAL A 156 -8.46 3.13 -7.62
CA VAL A 156 -8.93 1.77 -7.26
C VAL A 156 -8.73 1.51 -5.77
N MET A 157 -7.57 1.84 -5.20
CA MET A 157 -7.35 1.74 -3.76
C MET A 157 -8.34 2.59 -2.95
N LEU A 158 -8.59 3.84 -3.35
CA LEU A 158 -9.53 4.71 -2.66
C LEU A 158 -10.96 4.17 -2.72
N LEU A 159 -11.39 3.66 -3.88
CA LEU A 159 -12.71 3.04 -4.05
C LEU A 159 -12.83 1.78 -3.20
N GLY A 160 -11.82 0.91 -3.18
CA GLY A 160 -11.81 -0.28 -2.32
C GLY A 160 -11.84 0.08 -0.84
N THR A 161 -11.09 1.11 -0.44
CA THR A 161 -11.10 1.63 0.93
C THR A 161 -12.48 2.18 1.31
N ALA A 162 -13.09 2.98 0.44
CA ALA A 162 -14.45 3.49 0.64
C ALA A 162 -15.49 2.36 0.71
N GLY A 163 -15.32 1.32 -0.11
CA GLY A 163 -16.15 0.12 -0.06
C GLY A 163 -16.03 -0.62 1.28
N CYS A 164 -14.82 -0.76 1.83
CA CYS A 164 -14.60 -1.39 3.13
C CYS A 164 -15.35 -0.62 4.22
N VAL A 165 -15.23 0.71 4.22
CA VAL A 165 -15.95 1.60 5.13
C VAL A 165 -17.47 1.45 4.99
N ALA A 166 -17.97 1.44 3.75
CA ALA A 166 -19.40 1.28 3.49
C ALA A 166 -19.93 -0.08 3.99
N ALA A 167 -19.18 -1.16 3.78
CA ALA A 167 -19.53 -2.49 4.26
C ALA A 167 -19.60 -2.55 5.79
N VAL A 168 -18.64 -1.94 6.50
CA VAL A 168 -18.67 -1.85 7.97
C VAL A 168 -19.87 -1.04 8.45
N CYS A 169 -20.09 0.14 7.89
CA CYS A 169 -21.23 0.99 8.25
C CYS A 169 -22.56 0.28 8.00
N TYR A 170 -22.68 -0.45 6.90
CA TYR A 170 -23.86 -1.27 6.59
C TYR A 170 -24.04 -2.38 7.63
N ALA A 171 -23.00 -3.18 7.89
CA ALA A 171 -23.02 -4.28 8.83
C ALA A 171 -23.40 -3.84 10.26
N VAL A 172 -22.80 -2.74 10.75
CA VAL A 172 -23.12 -2.19 12.08
C VAL A 172 -24.55 -1.63 12.13
N ARG A 173 -25.03 -1.04 11.02
CA ARG A 173 -26.40 -0.53 10.94
C ARG A 173 -27.43 -1.67 10.97
N THR A 174 -27.19 -2.74 10.21
CA THR A 174 -28.12 -3.87 10.14
C THR A 174 -28.04 -4.76 11.37
N HIS A 175 -26.85 -4.90 11.97
CA HIS A 175 -26.60 -5.69 13.18
C HIS A 175 -25.88 -4.86 14.25
N PRO A 176 -26.60 -4.03 15.02
CA PRO A 176 -25.99 -3.16 16.04
C PRO A 176 -25.19 -3.93 17.11
N ALA A 177 -25.55 -5.20 17.35
CA ALA A 177 -24.79 -6.08 18.26
C ALA A 177 -23.32 -6.26 17.83
N ALA A 178 -23.04 -6.26 16.51
CA ALA A 178 -21.68 -6.35 15.98
C ALA A 178 -20.82 -5.12 16.31
N GLY A 179 -21.42 -3.99 16.71
CA GLY A 179 -20.71 -2.76 17.07
C GLY A 179 -20.36 -2.62 18.56
N ARG A 180 -20.96 -3.44 19.44
CA ARG A 180 -20.97 -3.19 20.89
C ARG A 180 -19.83 -3.83 21.68
N ASP A 181 -19.18 -4.89 21.18
CA ASP A 181 -18.17 -5.65 21.93
C ASP A 181 -17.15 -6.35 21.00
N PRO A 182 -15.91 -6.66 21.43
CA PRO A 182 -14.59 -6.02 21.12
C PRO A 182 -14.42 -5.17 19.83
N ALA A 183 -15.44 -5.01 19.00
CA ALA A 183 -15.44 -4.25 17.76
C ALA A 183 -14.96 -2.80 17.89
N ARG A 184 -15.01 -2.17 19.08
CA ARG A 184 -14.45 -0.83 19.29
C ARG A 184 -12.96 -0.75 18.97
N LEU A 185 -12.17 -1.74 19.39
CA LEU A 185 -10.75 -1.82 19.06
C LEU A 185 -10.56 -2.02 17.56
N PHE A 186 -11.35 -2.90 16.95
CA PHE A 186 -11.29 -3.14 15.51
C PHE A 186 -11.72 -1.92 14.69
N ASN A 187 -12.66 -1.11 15.16
CA ASN A 187 -13.06 0.14 14.51
C ASN A 187 -11.93 1.18 14.56
N MET A 188 -11.21 1.27 15.68
CA MET A 188 -10.01 2.12 15.78
C MET A 188 -8.90 1.62 14.85
N VAL A 189 -8.62 0.31 14.85
CA VAL A 189 -7.63 -0.31 13.96
C VAL A 189 -8.02 -0.07 12.50
N LEU A 190 -9.29 -0.30 12.13
CA LEU A 190 -9.81 -0.05 10.80
C LEU A 190 -9.63 1.41 10.40
N ALA A 191 -9.95 2.37 11.27
CA ALA A 191 -9.76 3.79 10.98
C ALA A 191 -8.28 4.11 10.68
N VAL A 192 -7.34 3.64 11.51
CA VAL A 192 -5.90 3.83 11.30
C VAL A 192 -5.45 3.18 9.99
N VAL A 193 -5.91 1.97 9.71
CA VAL A 193 -5.60 1.22 8.49
C VAL A 193 -6.14 1.94 7.26
N VAL A 194 -7.40 2.37 7.27
CA VAL A 194 -8.04 3.16 6.20
C VAL A 194 -7.24 4.44 5.92
N ILE A 195 -6.82 5.16 6.95
CA ILE A 195 -5.95 6.35 6.80
C ILE A 195 -4.63 5.96 6.13
N GLY A 196 -3.99 4.87 6.57
CA GLY A 196 -2.77 4.34 5.97
C GLY A 196 -2.95 4.02 4.48
N TYR A 197 -4.06 3.39 4.12
CA TYR A 197 -4.42 3.06 2.74
C TYR A 197 -4.64 4.31 1.88
N VAL A 198 -5.32 5.34 2.40
CA VAL A 198 -5.50 6.63 1.71
C VAL A 198 -4.14 7.31 1.47
N VAL A 199 -3.26 7.31 2.48
CA VAL A 199 -1.89 7.87 2.37
C VAL A 199 -1.04 7.07 1.38
N LEU A 200 -1.20 5.75 1.30
CA LEU A 200 -0.48 4.92 0.33
C LEU A 200 -1.04 5.11 -1.07
N ALA A 201 -2.35 5.13 -1.26
CA ALA A 201 -3.01 5.46 -2.54
C ALA A 201 -2.56 6.84 -3.07
N ALA A 202 -2.33 7.80 -2.16
CA ALA A 202 -1.73 9.08 -2.48
C ALA A 202 -0.35 8.96 -3.14
N ARG A 203 0.49 8.10 -2.57
CA ARG A 203 1.88 7.87 -2.95
C ARG A 203 2.02 6.97 -4.18
N ALA A 204 1.01 6.15 -4.49
CA ALA A 204 0.96 5.29 -5.68
C ALA A 204 1.18 6.07 -6.99
N ARG A 205 0.85 7.37 -7.01
CA ARG A 205 1.09 8.25 -8.17
C ARG A 205 2.57 8.44 -8.53
N ARG A 206 3.48 8.17 -7.61
CA ARG A 206 4.94 8.23 -7.84
C ARG A 206 5.55 6.86 -8.12
N ALA A 207 4.75 5.80 -8.13
CA ALA A 207 5.24 4.47 -8.41
C ALA A 207 5.48 4.29 -9.91
N ASP A 208 6.53 3.54 -10.22
CA ASP A 208 6.91 3.19 -11.59
C ASP A 208 5.77 2.36 -12.24
N PHE A 209 5.36 2.73 -13.46
CA PHE A 209 4.29 2.05 -14.19
C PHE A 209 4.57 0.56 -14.39
N ARG A 210 5.84 0.17 -14.56
CA ARG A 210 6.21 -1.25 -14.74
C ARG A 210 5.95 -2.04 -13.48
N VAL A 211 6.29 -1.46 -12.33
CA VAL A 211 6.03 -2.05 -11.01
C VAL A 211 4.52 -2.12 -10.75
N LEU A 212 3.77 -1.06 -11.08
CA LEU A 212 2.31 -1.06 -10.92
C LEU A 212 1.61 -2.07 -11.82
N GLY A 213 2.12 -2.31 -13.05
CA GLY A 213 1.58 -3.34 -13.94
C GLY A 213 1.68 -4.74 -13.33
N TRP A 214 2.87 -5.11 -12.85
CA TRP A 214 3.07 -6.39 -12.15
C TRP A 214 2.27 -6.48 -10.85
N ALA A 215 2.17 -5.39 -10.09
CA ALA A 215 1.34 -5.33 -8.89
C ALA A 215 -0.14 -5.55 -9.19
N ALA A 216 -0.66 -4.97 -10.28
CA ALA A 216 -2.04 -5.15 -10.71
C ALA A 216 -2.31 -6.60 -11.12
N VAL A 217 -1.43 -7.22 -11.90
CA VAL A 217 -1.54 -8.65 -12.27
C VAL A 217 -1.56 -9.53 -11.03
N ALA A 218 -0.64 -9.30 -10.09
CA ALA A 218 -0.60 -10.05 -8.83
C ALA A 218 -1.85 -9.83 -7.97
N ALA A 219 -2.33 -8.59 -7.86
CA ALA A 219 -3.54 -8.27 -7.11
C ALA A 219 -4.77 -8.99 -7.69
N THR A 220 -4.95 -8.95 -9.01
CA THR A 220 -6.05 -9.63 -9.70
C THR A 220 -5.96 -11.15 -9.52
N GLY A 221 -4.77 -11.73 -9.67
CA GLY A 221 -4.57 -13.16 -9.44
C GLY A 221 -4.88 -13.57 -8.00
N CYS A 222 -4.46 -12.77 -7.01
CA CYS A 222 -4.82 -13.00 -5.60
C CYS A 222 -6.34 -12.90 -5.39
N ALA A 223 -6.98 -11.86 -5.93
CA ALA A 223 -8.43 -11.69 -5.80
C ALA A 223 -9.20 -12.86 -6.42
N ALA A 224 -8.75 -13.37 -7.58
CA ALA A 224 -9.34 -14.55 -8.22
C ALA A 224 -9.18 -15.81 -7.35
N VAL A 225 -7.99 -16.04 -6.79
CA VAL A 225 -7.73 -17.15 -5.84
C VAL A 225 -8.69 -17.09 -4.64
N TRP A 226 -8.90 -15.90 -4.09
CA TRP A 226 -9.82 -15.67 -2.97
C TRP A 226 -11.31 -15.72 -3.33
N ALA A 227 -11.67 -15.47 -4.60
CA ALA A 227 -13.04 -15.58 -5.07
C ALA A 227 -13.47 -17.05 -5.24
N VAL A 228 -12.54 -17.97 -5.51
CA VAL A 228 -12.86 -19.40 -5.74
C VAL A 228 -13.62 -20.02 -4.56
N PRO A 229 -13.18 -19.92 -3.29
CA PRO A 229 -13.95 -20.45 -2.16
C PRO A 229 -15.35 -19.82 -2.02
N ALA A 230 -15.48 -18.51 -2.27
CA ALA A 230 -16.77 -17.83 -2.20
C ALA A 230 -17.74 -18.35 -3.28
N LEU A 231 -17.22 -18.64 -4.48
CA LEU A 231 -18.00 -19.18 -5.60
C LEU A 231 -18.26 -20.69 -5.48
N SER A 232 -17.45 -21.43 -4.73
CA SER A 232 -17.60 -22.88 -4.56
C SER A 232 -18.56 -23.27 -3.44
N ARG A 233 -18.86 -22.37 -2.48
CA ARG A 233 -19.81 -22.64 -1.39
C ARG A 233 -21.20 -23.09 -1.85
N PRO A 234 -21.86 -22.46 -2.84
CA PRO A 234 -23.15 -22.93 -3.35
C PRO A 234 -23.10 -24.34 -3.96
N LEU A 235 -21.89 -24.85 -4.26
CA LEU A 235 -21.68 -26.17 -4.83
C LEU A 235 -21.38 -27.24 -3.75
N GLY A 236 -21.41 -26.89 -2.47
CA GLY A 236 -21.16 -27.82 -1.35
C GLY A 236 -19.71 -28.27 -1.22
N VAL A 237 -18.76 -27.48 -1.74
CA VAL A 237 -17.32 -27.78 -1.63
C VAL A 237 -16.73 -27.03 -0.43
N ASP A 238 -16.71 -27.71 0.71
CA ASP A 238 -16.06 -27.23 1.93
C ASP A 238 -14.61 -27.74 1.99
N GLY A 239 -13.62 -26.87 2.28
CA GLY A 239 -12.24 -27.31 2.55
C GLY A 239 -11.07 -26.65 1.79
N LEU A 240 -11.27 -25.51 1.11
CA LEU A 240 -10.19 -24.79 0.43
C LEU A 240 -9.38 -23.69 1.22
N PRO A 241 -9.47 -23.47 2.55
CA PRO A 241 -8.89 -22.26 3.15
C PRO A 241 -7.36 -22.19 3.06
N GLU A 242 -6.64 -23.27 3.37
CA GLU A 242 -5.19 -23.20 3.59
C GLU A 242 -4.40 -23.09 2.28
N SER A 243 -4.82 -23.82 1.24
CA SER A 243 -4.19 -23.78 -0.09
C SER A 243 -4.37 -22.42 -0.77
N THR A 244 -5.43 -21.69 -0.45
CA THR A 244 -5.74 -20.35 -0.99
C THR A 244 -4.65 -19.34 -0.60
N PHE A 245 -4.13 -19.40 0.64
CA PHE A 245 -3.02 -18.55 1.08
C PHE A 245 -1.72 -18.84 0.32
N LEU A 246 -1.39 -20.12 0.14
CA LEU A 246 -0.19 -20.54 -0.59
C LEU A 246 -0.27 -20.14 -2.06
N ALA A 247 -1.42 -20.32 -2.70
CA ALA A 247 -1.66 -19.92 -4.08
C ALA A 247 -1.56 -18.40 -4.26
N ALA A 248 -2.18 -17.60 -3.38
CA ALA A 248 -2.07 -16.14 -3.42
C ALA A 248 -0.60 -15.69 -3.20
N GLY A 249 0.11 -16.31 -2.26
CA GLY A 249 1.53 -16.05 -2.03
C GLY A 249 2.41 -16.36 -3.25
N ALA A 250 2.16 -17.49 -3.92
CA ALA A 250 2.85 -17.89 -5.13
C ALA A 250 2.64 -16.88 -6.28
N VAL A 251 1.42 -16.39 -6.47
CA VAL A 251 1.11 -15.34 -7.46
C VAL A 251 1.95 -14.08 -7.24
N ILE A 252 2.08 -13.62 -5.99
CA ILE A 252 2.87 -12.43 -5.65
C ILE A 252 4.36 -12.67 -5.94
N LEU A 253 4.89 -13.82 -5.54
CA LEU A 253 6.28 -14.19 -5.77
C LEU A 253 6.60 -14.25 -7.27
N LEU A 254 5.74 -14.90 -8.06
CA LEU A 254 5.89 -15.03 -9.52
C LEU A 254 5.83 -13.68 -10.24
N ALA A 255 5.04 -12.72 -9.76
CA ALA A 255 5.00 -11.37 -10.34
C ALA A 255 6.20 -10.50 -9.92
N ALA A 256 6.76 -10.72 -8.72
CA ALA A 256 7.88 -9.94 -8.22
C ALA A 256 9.22 -10.26 -8.92
N VAL A 257 9.43 -11.52 -9.32
CA VAL A 257 10.63 -11.97 -10.04
C VAL A 257 10.86 -11.20 -11.36
N PRO A 258 9.92 -11.19 -12.34
CA PRO A 258 10.12 -10.49 -13.60
C PRO A 258 10.18 -8.97 -13.40
N ALA A 259 9.45 -8.41 -12.43
CA ALA A 259 9.54 -6.99 -12.10
C ALA A 259 10.96 -6.58 -11.66
N ALA A 260 11.60 -7.38 -10.81
CA ALA A 260 12.98 -7.14 -10.40
C ALA A 260 13.99 -7.45 -11.51
N ALA A 261 13.75 -8.48 -12.33
CA ALA A 261 14.59 -8.80 -13.47
C ALA A 261 14.58 -7.69 -14.55
N VAL A 262 13.44 -7.03 -14.79
CA VAL A 262 13.32 -5.93 -15.76
C VAL A 262 13.91 -4.62 -15.23
N THR A 263 13.75 -4.34 -13.93
CA THR A 263 14.24 -3.09 -13.33
C THR A 263 15.68 -3.18 -12.82
N GLY A 264 16.23 -4.38 -12.67
CA GLY A 264 17.53 -4.63 -12.07
C GLY A 264 17.59 -4.32 -10.57
N THR A 265 16.44 -4.21 -9.89
CA THR A 265 16.40 -3.88 -8.45
C THR A 265 15.44 -4.81 -7.69
N TRP A 266 15.92 -5.45 -6.62
CA TRP A 266 15.08 -6.25 -5.71
C TRP A 266 13.97 -5.40 -5.04
N ARG A 267 14.23 -4.10 -4.86
CA ARG A 267 13.24 -3.12 -4.36
C ARG A 267 11.99 -3.07 -5.23
N ALA A 268 12.09 -3.33 -6.53
CA ALA A 268 10.92 -3.39 -7.40
C ALA A 268 10.00 -4.54 -7.00
N GLY A 269 10.55 -5.72 -6.67
CA GLY A 269 9.78 -6.85 -6.16
C GLY A 269 9.06 -6.53 -4.85
N GLY A 270 9.74 -5.87 -3.89
CA GLY A 270 9.10 -5.40 -2.66
C GLY A 270 7.94 -4.43 -2.90
N ARG A 271 8.10 -3.52 -3.87
CA ARG A 271 7.00 -2.61 -4.27
C ARG A 271 5.85 -3.34 -4.94
N VAL A 272 6.13 -4.34 -5.79
CA VAL A 272 5.10 -5.22 -6.36
C VAL A 272 4.32 -5.88 -5.23
N GLY A 273 5.00 -6.50 -4.27
CA GLY A 273 4.40 -7.15 -3.12
C GLY A 273 3.57 -6.21 -2.25
N LEU A 274 4.07 -5.00 -1.96
CA LEU A 274 3.31 -4.01 -1.19
C LEU A 274 2.02 -3.61 -1.91
N TRP A 275 2.12 -3.22 -3.18
CA TRP A 275 0.96 -2.75 -3.94
C TRP A 275 -0.06 -3.85 -4.20
N SER A 276 0.40 -5.07 -4.54
CA SER A 276 -0.49 -6.21 -4.73
C SER A 276 -1.15 -6.63 -3.42
N GLY A 277 -0.40 -6.63 -2.31
CA GLY A 277 -0.91 -6.96 -0.98
C GLY A 277 -1.97 -5.98 -0.51
N LEU A 278 -1.77 -4.67 -0.71
CA LEU A 278 -2.79 -3.66 -0.38
C LEU A 278 -4.09 -3.91 -1.14
N LEU A 279 -4.03 -4.09 -2.46
CA LEU A 279 -5.22 -4.35 -3.27
C LEU A 279 -5.88 -5.69 -2.94
N ALA A 280 -5.09 -6.75 -2.78
CA ALA A 280 -5.58 -8.08 -2.42
C ALA A 280 -6.30 -8.03 -1.07
N ALA A 281 -5.77 -7.32 -0.08
CA ALA A 281 -6.41 -7.21 1.22
C ALA A 281 -7.75 -6.45 1.17
N LEU A 282 -7.86 -5.39 0.35
CA LEU A 282 -9.15 -4.72 0.12
C LEU A 282 -10.15 -5.66 -0.55
N ALA A 283 -9.71 -6.44 -1.54
CA ALA A 283 -10.57 -7.40 -2.22
C ALA A 283 -11.04 -8.51 -1.27
N VAL A 284 -10.14 -9.08 -0.47
CA VAL A 284 -10.46 -10.09 0.55
C VAL A 284 -11.42 -9.54 1.59
N PHE A 285 -11.20 -8.32 2.08
CA PHE A 285 -12.12 -7.65 3.00
C PHE A 285 -13.52 -7.53 2.41
N LEU A 286 -13.62 -7.00 1.19
CA LEU A 286 -14.91 -6.78 0.53
C LEU A 286 -15.63 -8.10 0.22
N LEU A 287 -14.94 -9.08 -0.35
CA LEU A 287 -15.51 -10.40 -0.66
C LEU A 287 -15.93 -11.13 0.61
N GLY A 288 -15.10 -11.08 1.66
CA GLY A 288 -15.40 -11.65 2.97
C GLY A 288 -16.66 -11.03 3.57
N MET A 289 -16.73 -9.70 3.64
CA MET A 289 -17.91 -9.01 4.18
C MET A 289 -19.17 -9.26 3.35
N LEU A 290 -19.08 -9.25 2.02
CA LEU A 290 -20.23 -9.54 1.15
C LEU A 290 -20.74 -10.95 1.37
N ASN A 291 -19.84 -11.92 1.47
CA ASN A 291 -20.18 -13.31 1.71
C ASN A 291 -20.79 -13.51 3.11
N THR A 292 -20.21 -12.89 4.15
CA THR A 292 -20.78 -12.90 5.50
C THR A 292 -22.18 -12.29 5.55
N LEU A 293 -22.42 -11.19 4.82
CA LEU A 293 -23.73 -10.51 4.79
C LEU A 293 -24.76 -11.20 3.88
N ALA A 294 -24.32 -11.98 2.90
CA ALA A 294 -25.19 -12.75 2.01
C ALA A 294 -25.64 -14.07 2.63
N ASP A 295 -24.86 -14.61 3.57
CA ASP A 295 -25.23 -15.79 4.32
C ASP A 295 -26.37 -15.46 5.30
N GLN A 296 -27.52 -16.09 5.12
CA GLN A 296 -28.70 -15.88 5.97
C GLN A 296 -28.85 -16.96 7.04
N ALA A 297 -28.12 -18.07 6.93
CA ALA A 297 -28.35 -19.23 7.78
C ALA A 297 -27.58 -19.15 9.11
N TYR A 298 -26.50 -18.35 9.19
CA TYR A 298 -25.64 -18.14 10.38
C TYR A 298 -25.58 -19.38 11.29
N VAL A 299 -25.02 -20.48 10.79
CA VAL A 299 -24.91 -21.74 11.55
C VAL A 299 -23.52 -21.83 12.20
N LEU A 300 -23.49 -22.14 13.50
CA LEU A 300 -22.24 -22.44 14.22
C LEU A 300 -21.99 -23.94 14.19
N ASP A 301 -21.25 -24.40 13.18
CA ASP A 301 -20.91 -25.82 13.03
C ASP A 301 -19.71 -26.23 13.90
N ASN A 302 -18.94 -25.26 14.39
CA ASN A 302 -17.77 -25.49 15.23
C ASN A 302 -18.10 -25.32 16.72
N PRO A 303 -17.85 -26.33 17.58
CA PRO A 303 -18.08 -26.22 19.02
C PRO A 303 -17.31 -25.07 19.68
N ASP A 304 -16.14 -24.70 19.17
CA ASP A 304 -15.38 -23.56 19.69
C ASP A 304 -16.13 -22.23 19.46
N ASP A 305 -16.83 -22.09 18.34
CA ASP A 305 -17.58 -20.88 18.00
C ASP A 305 -18.86 -20.78 18.85
N VAL A 306 -19.47 -21.92 19.21
CA VAL A 306 -20.60 -21.97 20.16
C VAL A 306 -20.15 -21.50 21.55
N ILE A 307 -18.99 -21.97 22.01
CA ILE A 307 -18.41 -21.52 23.29
C ILE A 307 -18.03 -20.04 23.22
N ALA A 308 -17.48 -19.58 22.10
CA ALA A 308 -17.12 -18.19 21.91
C ALA A 308 -18.36 -17.28 21.89
N PHE A 309 -19.45 -17.72 21.24
CA PHE A 309 -20.74 -17.04 21.24
C PHE A 309 -21.31 -16.92 22.65
N ASP A 310 -21.37 -18.02 23.41
CA ASP A 310 -21.85 -18.05 24.79
C ASP A 310 -21.06 -17.07 25.69
N ARG A 311 -19.73 -17.04 25.52
CA ARG A 311 -18.85 -16.13 26.27
C ARG A 311 -18.92 -14.66 25.83
N SER A 312 -19.32 -14.40 24.59
CA SER A 312 -19.34 -13.05 24.04
C SER A 312 -20.43 -12.16 24.64
N GLY A 313 -21.48 -12.76 25.22
CA GLY A 313 -22.63 -12.03 25.76
C GLY A 313 -23.46 -11.31 24.69
N THR A 314 -23.21 -11.55 23.39
CA THR A 314 -24.02 -10.96 22.32
C THR A 314 -25.40 -11.63 22.28
N ALA A 315 -26.46 -10.83 22.30
CA ALA A 315 -27.84 -11.33 22.30
C ALA A 315 -28.30 -11.92 20.95
N ASP A 316 -27.54 -11.73 19.87
CA ASP A 316 -27.89 -12.13 18.50
C ASP A 316 -26.71 -12.86 17.86
N LEU A 317 -26.98 -14.05 17.32
CA LEU A 317 -25.99 -14.89 16.65
C LEU A 317 -25.46 -14.24 15.37
N ALA A 318 -26.32 -13.58 14.60
CA ALA A 318 -25.88 -12.90 13.37
C ALA A 318 -24.91 -11.77 13.71
N GLY A 319 -25.22 -10.96 14.72
CA GLY A 319 -24.31 -9.94 15.24
C GLY A 319 -22.95 -10.47 15.69
N PHE A 320 -22.91 -11.64 16.35
CA PHE A 320 -21.66 -12.31 16.71
C PHE A 320 -20.84 -12.71 15.50
N VAL A 321 -21.43 -13.46 14.57
CA VAL A 321 -20.74 -13.98 13.37
C VAL A 321 -20.24 -12.84 12.49
N ILE A 322 -21.03 -11.77 12.35
CA ILE A 322 -20.62 -10.57 11.60
C ILE A 322 -19.48 -9.85 12.31
N GLY A 323 -19.56 -9.69 13.64
CA GLY A 323 -18.53 -9.04 14.44
C GLY A 323 -17.18 -9.77 14.39
N ASP A 324 -17.20 -11.10 14.50
CA ASP A 324 -16.00 -11.94 14.45
C ASP A 324 -15.35 -11.90 13.06
N ASN A 325 -16.13 -12.11 11.99
CA ASN A 325 -15.66 -12.00 10.62
C ASN A 325 -15.10 -10.60 10.33
N LEU A 326 -15.78 -9.55 10.79
CA LEU A 326 -15.30 -8.18 10.65
C LEU A 326 -13.92 -8.00 11.31
N GLY A 327 -13.74 -8.50 12.53
CA GLY A 327 -12.46 -8.46 13.23
C GLY A 327 -11.34 -9.17 12.46
N GLY A 328 -11.60 -10.38 11.95
CA GLY A 328 -10.67 -11.14 11.12
C GLY A 328 -10.29 -10.42 9.82
N LEU A 329 -11.27 -9.81 9.14
CA LEU A 329 -11.06 -9.08 7.89
C LEU A 329 -10.32 -7.75 8.13
N VAL A 330 -10.58 -7.04 9.24
CA VAL A 330 -9.80 -5.85 9.63
C VAL A 330 -8.33 -6.24 9.86
N LEU A 331 -8.06 -7.37 10.51
CA LEU A 331 -6.69 -7.87 10.65
C LEU A 331 -6.07 -8.23 9.29
N ALA A 332 -6.85 -8.79 8.36
CA ALA A 332 -6.39 -9.10 7.00
C ALA A 332 -5.92 -7.87 6.23
N LEU A 333 -6.52 -6.69 6.44
CA LEU A 333 -6.03 -5.42 5.89
C LEU A 333 -4.62 -5.05 6.36
N VAL A 334 -4.12 -5.62 7.46
CA VAL A 334 -2.78 -5.36 7.99
C VAL A 334 -1.80 -6.44 7.60
N TRP A 335 -2.12 -7.71 7.86
CA TRP A 335 -1.14 -8.78 7.73
C TRP A 335 -0.92 -9.21 6.26
N ILE A 336 -1.94 -9.12 5.39
CA ILE A 336 -1.80 -9.47 3.96
C ILE A 336 -0.74 -8.57 3.29
N PRO A 337 -0.78 -7.23 3.39
CA PRO A 337 0.27 -6.38 2.83
C PRO A 337 1.68 -6.69 3.36
N VAL A 338 1.81 -7.06 4.63
CA VAL A 338 3.11 -7.41 5.25
C VAL A 338 3.67 -8.70 4.65
N VAL A 339 2.86 -9.76 4.58
CA VAL A 339 3.25 -11.04 3.98
C VAL A 339 3.56 -10.86 2.50
N ALA A 340 2.68 -10.17 1.77
CA ALA A 340 2.85 -9.86 0.36
C ALA A 340 4.14 -9.08 0.07
N THR A 341 4.47 -8.07 0.88
CA THR A 341 5.73 -7.31 0.76
C THR A 341 6.93 -8.23 0.98
N SER A 342 6.87 -9.10 2.00
CA SER A 342 7.95 -10.05 2.31
C SER A 342 8.22 -11.02 1.15
N LEU A 343 7.16 -11.60 0.60
CA LEU A 343 7.24 -12.46 -0.59
C LEU A 343 7.73 -11.69 -1.82
N GLY A 344 7.29 -10.44 -1.99
CA GLY A 344 7.76 -9.56 -3.05
C GLY A 344 9.25 -9.25 -2.94
N LEU A 345 9.77 -9.05 -1.74
CA LEU A 345 11.21 -8.85 -1.50
C LEU A 345 12.02 -10.10 -1.85
N LEU A 346 11.52 -11.29 -1.48
CA LEU A 346 12.14 -12.57 -1.81
C LEU A 346 12.15 -12.82 -3.32
N GLY A 347 11.01 -12.67 -3.99
CA GLY A 347 10.92 -12.75 -5.45
C GLY A 347 11.79 -11.68 -6.13
N GLY A 348 11.89 -10.50 -5.54
CA GLY A 348 12.74 -9.43 -6.01
C GLY A 348 14.24 -9.76 -5.94
N ALA A 349 14.70 -10.40 -4.87
CA ALA A 349 16.09 -10.83 -4.73
C ALA A 349 16.45 -11.90 -5.78
N LEU A 350 15.55 -12.87 -6.01
CA LEU A 350 15.69 -13.90 -7.04
C LEU A 350 15.77 -13.27 -8.44
N GLY A 351 14.85 -12.37 -8.77
CA GLY A 351 14.80 -11.70 -10.07
C GLY A 351 16.00 -10.80 -10.34
N ALA A 352 16.51 -10.07 -9.33
CA ALA A 352 17.67 -9.22 -9.48
C ALA A 352 18.96 -10.00 -9.78
N GLY A 353 19.11 -11.22 -9.24
CA GLY A 353 20.23 -12.11 -9.55
C GLY A 353 20.27 -12.60 -11.00
N LEU A 354 19.13 -12.58 -11.70
CA LEU A 354 19.03 -12.94 -13.12
C LEU A 354 19.46 -11.80 -14.05
N HIS A 355 19.60 -10.57 -13.54
CA HIS A 355 19.90 -9.41 -14.39
C HIS A 355 21.32 -9.50 -14.99
N PRO A 356 21.51 -9.38 -16.32
CA PRO A 356 22.80 -9.58 -17.00
C PRO A 356 23.96 -8.75 -16.46
N ARG A 357 23.68 -7.51 -16.04
CA ARG A 357 24.71 -6.63 -15.42
C ARG A 357 25.29 -7.20 -14.13
N TYR A 358 24.49 -7.91 -13.33
CA TYR A 358 24.95 -8.49 -12.07
C TYR A 358 25.85 -9.70 -12.31
N ARG A 359 25.54 -10.51 -13.33
CA ARG A 359 26.42 -11.60 -13.80
C ARG A 359 27.77 -11.05 -14.22
N ARG A 360 27.79 -10.02 -15.08
CA ARG A 360 29.03 -9.40 -15.57
C ARG A 360 29.93 -8.87 -14.45
N THR A 361 29.36 -8.23 -13.42
CA THR A 361 30.15 -7.76 -12.27
C THR A 361 30.65 -8.90 -11.38
N ARG A 362 29.90 -10.00 -11.27
CA ARG A 362 30.32 -11.18 -10.50
C ARG A 362 31.45 -11.93 -11.21
N ASP A 363 31.35 -12.06 -12.52
CA ASP A 363 32.36 -12.72 -13.36
C ASP A 363 33.68 -11.93 -13.31
N LEU A 364 33.63 -10.60 -13.45
CA LEU A 364 34.80 -9.72 -13.28
C LEU A 364 35.44 -9.81 -11.89
N ALA A 365 34.63 -9.87 -10.82
CA ALA A 365 35.16 -10.05 -9.47
C ALA A 365 35.82 -11.43 -9.28
N ALA A 366 35.29 -12.47 -9.92
CA ALA A 366 35.86 -13.82 -9.88
C ALA A 366 37.12 -13.96 -10.73
N GLU A 367 37.28 -13.16 -11.79
CA GLU A 367 38.52 -13.06 -12.57
C GLU A 367 39.61 -12.32 -11.76
N LEU A 368 39.27 -11.21 -11.10
CA LEU A 368 40.21 -10.44 -10.26
C LEU A 368 40.70 -11.18 -9.01
N MET A 369 39.96 -12.19 -8.53
CA MET A 369 40.42 -13.03 -7.41
C MET A 369 41.29 -14.21 -7.86
N ARG A 370 41.42 -14.45 -9.17
CA ARG A 370 42.21 -15.56 -9.75
C ARG A 370 43.57 -15.13 -10.31
N GLY A 371 43.77 -13.83 -10.55
CA GLY A 371 45.07 -13.24 -10.88
C GLY A 371 45.66 -12.55 -9.66
#